data_AF-A0A7T8KM15-F1
#
_entry.id   AF-A0A7T8KM15-F1
#
_cell.length_a   1.000
_cell.length_b   1.000
_cell.length_c   1.000
_cell.angle_alpha   90.00
_cell.angle_beta   90.00
_cell.angle_gamma   90.00
#
_symmetry.space_group_name_H-M   'P 1'
#
loop_
_entity.id
_entity.type
_entity.pdbx_description
1 polymer ?
#
loop_
_entity_poly.entity_id
_entity_poly.type
_entity_poly.pdbx_seq_one_letter_code
_entity_poly.pdbx_strand_id
1 'polypeptide(L)'
;MGPGKEEAQSITAALRDLYQDMDSGRTAAVTPAILLQVVHAAFPRFAEQTSRAGVFQQQDANECWVELLKMLQQKLPSKDNDKATSIIDQYLGGQFETEIKCAENEEETPTKSKETFLQYSCYIDKEVRFLSSGLKNVDSIPWHHPTINIFYTLSPKEAHGKHLQYVKTARISRLPAYLTVQMVRFHFKQKQAVNAKELQQKLVPMRHMFKEYEDKLVSLSKTESREAVLKKDREAKEGKVQEYEPFSFPDDVGSSNSGYYELSAVLTHKGRSSNSGHYVAWTRYKGDTWMECNDHDVRPVHVDDVMKLSGGGDWHTAYLLLYAPRKLPKEDPLVHKTDSMDTK
;
A
#
# COMPACT_ATOMS: atom_id res chain seq x y z
N MET A 1 -5.30 -28.55 3.85
CA MET A 1 -4.85 -27.85 5.08
C MET A 1 -4.05 -26.64 4.64
N GLY A 2 -3.93 -25.59 5.46
CA GLY A 2 -2.91 -24.56 5.23
C GLY A 2 -1.51 -25.12 5.55
N PRO A 3 -0.42 -24.51 5.05
CA PRO A 3 0.93 -24.87 5.44
C PRO A 3 1.11 -24.73 6.96
N GLY A 4 1.88 -25.63 7.54
CA GLY A 4 2.18 -25.71 8.96
C GLY A 4 3.24 -24.70 9.43
N LYS A 5 3.59 -24.85 10.71
CA LYS A 5 4.56 -23.99 11.39
C LYS A 5 6.00 -24.18 10.90
N GLU A 6 6.30 -25.25 10.16
CA GLU A 6 7.65 -25.54 9.67
C GLU A 6 7.87 -24.87 8.31
N GLU A 7 6.91 -24.98 7.40
CA GLU A 7 6.91 -24.33 6.09
C GLU A 7 6.98 -22.80 6.23
N ALA A 8 6.21 -22.21 7.15
CA ALA A 8 6.29 -20.78 7.46
C ALA A 8 7.69 -20.37 7.94
N GLN A 9 8.41 -21.25 8.65
CA GLN A 9 9.77 -20.99 9.11
C GLN A 9 10.78 -21.03 7.97
N SER A 10 10.68 -22.05 7.12
CA SER A 10 11.53 -22.23 5.94
C SER A 10 11.37 -21.07 4.95
N ILE A 11 10.14 -20.60 4.72
CA ILE A 11 9.87 -19.42 3.87
C ILE A 11 10.49 -18.16 4.49
N THR A 12 10.29 -17.93 5.79
CA THR A 12 10.83 -16.74 6.47
C THR A 12 12.36 -16.73 6.47
N ALA A 13 13.01 -17.89 6.64
CA ALA A 13 14.46 -18.04 6.53
C ALA A 13 14.96 -17.82 5.10
N ALA A 14 14.36 -18.49 4.10
CA ALA A 14 14.77 -18.35 2.71
C ALA A 14 14.59 -16.92 2.17
N LEU A 15 13.59 -16.18 2.64
CA LEU A 15 13.41 -14.76 2.29
C LEU A 15 14.46 -13.85 2.96
N ARG A 16 14.79 -14.10 4.24
CA ARG A 16 15.89 -13.40 4.94
C ARG A 16 17.21 -13.58 4.20
N ASP A 17 17.53 -14.82 3.83
CA ASP A 17 18.82 -15.17 3.22
C ASP A 17 18.91 -14.61 1.79
N LEU A 18 17.81 -14.66 1.02
CA LEU A 18 17.73 -14.00 -0.29
C LEU A 18 17.96 -12.47 -0.19
N TYR A 19 17.37 -11.80 0.80
CA TYR A 19 17.58 -10.36 0.99
C TYR A 19 19.04 -10.06 1.38
N GLN A 20 19.67 -10.86 2.23
CA GLN A 20 21.09 -10.71 2.55
C GLN A 20 22.01 -10.93 1.34
N ASP A 21 21.70 -11.88 0.45
CA ASP A 21 22.42 -12.06 -0.81
C ASP A 21 22.22 -10.87 -1.76
N MET A 22 21.01 -10.32 -1.87
CA MET A 22 20.73 -9.12 -2.67
C MET A 22 21.43 -7.86 -2.13
N ASP A 23 21.32 -7.59 -0.82
CA ASP A 23 21.96 -6.46 -0.14
C ASP A 23 23.49 -6.51 -0.23
N SER A 24 24.08 -7.70 -0.41
CA SER A 24 25.52 -7.87 -0.53
C SER A 24 26.12 -7.32 -1.83
N GLY A 25 25.31 -7.03 -2.86
CA GLY A 25 25.74 -6.45 -4.13
C GLY A 25 26.77 -7.26 -4.94
N ARG A 26 27.05 -8.52 -4.56
CA ARG A 26 28.11 -9.35 -5.16
C ARG A 26 27.84 -9.78 -6.61
N THR A 27 26.58 -9.79 -7.04
CA THR A 27 26.16 -10.16 -8.39
C THR A 27 25.11 -9.18 -8.91
N ALA A 28 25.09 -8.94 -10.22
CA ALA A 28 24.14 -8.01 -10.86
C ALA A 28 22.67 -8.49 -10.81
N ALA A 29 22.46 -9.79 -10.61
CA ALA A 29 21.17 -10.42 -10.34
C ALA A 29 21.36 -11.59 -9.36
N VAL A 30 20.31 -11.95 -8.63
CA VAL A 30 20.28 -13.10 -7.70
C VAL A 30 19.12 -14.01 -8.08
N THR A 31 19.39 -15.28 -8.36
CA THR A 31 18.34 -16.26 -8.69
C THR A 31 17.71 -16.82 -7.41
N PRO A 32 16.41 -16.62 -7.14
CA PRO A 32 15.77 -16.99 -5.87
C PRO A 32 15.44 -18.49 -5.77
N ALA A 33 16.36 -19.37 -6.18
CA ALA A 33 16.12 -20.80 -6.36
C ALA A 33 15.68 -21.51 -5.06
N ILE A 34 16.32 -21.20 -3.93
CA ILE A 34 15.97 -21.77 -2.62
C ILE A 34 14.57 -21.33 -2.19
N LEU A 35 14.26 -20.03 -2.29
CA LEU A 35 12.94 -19.51 -1.95
C LEU A 35 11.86 -20.13 -2.84
N LEU A 36 12.10 -20.26 -4.15
CA LEU A 36 11.16 -20.87 -5.09
C LEU A 36 10.88 -22.34 -4.75
N GLN A 37 11.92 -23.13 -4.44
CA GLN A 37 11.76 -24.53 -4.02
C GLN A 37 10.94 -24.66 -2.73
N VAL A 38 11.20 -23.80 -1.73
CA VAL A 38 10.46 -23.80 -0.47
C VAL A 38 9.00 -23.35 -0.67
N VAL A 39 8.76 -22.34 -1.51
CA VAL A 39 7.41 -21.89 -1.89
C VAL A 39 6.64 -22.98 -2.64
N HIS A 40 7.28 -23.72 -3.55
CA HIS A 40 6.68 -24.87 -4.24
C HIS A 40 6.32 -26.01 -3.28
N ALA A 41 7.16 -26.28 -2.27
CA ALA A 41 6.90 -27.29 -1.25
C ALA A 41 5.72 -26.90 -0.33
N ALA A 42 5.65 -25.64 0.09
CA ALA A 42 4.59 -25.12 0.96
C ALA A 42 3.25 -24.90 0.24
N PHE A 43 3.29 -24.57 -1.05
CA PHE A 43 2.12 -24.27 -1.88
C PHE A 43 2.18 -24.98 -3.24
N PRO A 44 1.84 -26.29 -3.30
CA PRO A 44 1.99 -27.10 -4.52
C PRO A 44 1.31 -26.57 -5.79
N ARG A 45 0.25 -25.75 -5.66
CA ARG A 45 -0.37 -25.01 -6.78
C ARG A 45 0.63 -24.17 -7.58
N PHE A 46 1.62 -23.57 -6.91
CA PHE A 46 2.63 -22.75 -7.59
C PHE A 46 3.66 -23.60 -8.36
N ALA A 47 3.74 -24.90 -8.06
CA ALA A 47 4.57 -25.86 -8.77
C ALA A 47 3.87 -26.52 -9.99
N GLU A 48 2.67 -26.07 -10.36
CA GLU A 48 1.98 -26.57 -11.55
C GLU A 48 2.80 -26.35 -12.82
N GLN A 49 2.80 -27.36 -13.71
CA GLN A 49 3.53 -27.33 -14.98
C GLN A 49 2.59 -27.15 -16.17
N THR A 50 3.11 -26.56 -17.24
CA THR A 50 2.41 -26.45 -18.53
C THR A 50 2.27 -27.83 -19.19
N SER A 51 1.59 -27.90 -20.33
CA SER A 51 1.58 -29.08 -21.20
C SER A 51 2.97 -29.50 -21.73
N ARG A 52 4.01 -28.69 -21.54
CA ARG A 52 5.41 -29.07 -21.73
C ARG A 52 6.04 -29.43 -20.37
N ALA A 53 6.39 -30.70 -20.22
CA ALA A 53 7.02 -31.23 -19.00
C ALA A 53 8.28 -30.43 -18.61
N GLY A 54 8.44 -30.18 -17.31
CA GLY A 54 9.56 -29.41 -16.76
C GLY A 54 9.41 -27.88 -16.86
N VAL A 55 8.38 -27.35 -17.52
CA VAL A 55 8.11 -25.90 -17.61
C VAL A 55 6.97 -25.53 -16.66
N PHE A 56 7.26 -24.79 -15.60
CA PHE A 56 6.26 -24.28 -14.65
C PHE A 56 5.30 -23.27 -15.30
N GLN A 57 4.07 -23.18 -14.79
CA GLN A 57 3.09 -22.17 -15.21
C GLN A 57 3.33 -20.83 -14.51
N GLN A 58 2.88 -19.74 -15.14
CA GLN A 58 2.81 -18.42 -14.50
C GLN A 58 1.63 -18.37 -13.53
N GLN A 59 1.84 -17.81 -12.34
CA GLN A 59 0.89 -17.81 -11.22
C GLN A 59 0.46 -16.39 -10.85
N ASP A 60 -0.63 -16.23 -10.09
CA ASP A 60 -1.11 -14.92 -9.65
C ASP A 60 -0.18 -14.34 -8.57
N ALA A 61 0.48 -13.22 -8.90
CA ALA A 61 1.40 -12.56 -7.98
C ALA A 61 0.71 -11.98 -6.73
N ASN A 62 -0.60 -11.73 -6.77
CA ASN A 62 -1.36 -11.37 -5.58
C ASN A 62 -1.61 -12.57 -4.66
N GLU A 63 -1.86 -13.76 -5.20
CA GLU A 63 -1.97 -14.97 -4.40
C GLU A 63 -0.63 -15.27 -3.72
N CYS A 64 0.47 -15.17 -4.47
CA CYS A 64 1.82 -15.26 -3.92
C CYS A 64 2.08 -14.23 -2.79
N TRP A 65 1.76 -12.95 -3.03
CA TRP A 65 1.90 -11.88 -2.03
C TRP A 65 1.08 -12.15 -0.75
N VAL A 66 -0.20 -12.52 -0.90
CA VAL A 66 -1.10 -12.79 0.23
C VAL A 66 -0.65 -14.01 1.03
N GLU A 67 -0.14 -15.06 0.39
CA GLU A 67 0.39 -16.21 1.11
C GLU A 67 1.73 -15.92 1.79
N LEU A 68 2.65 -15.18 1.15
CA LEU A 68 3.90 -14.74 1.77
C LEU A 68 3.63 -13.90 3.03
N LEU A 69 2.68 -12.95 2.96
CA LEU A 69 2.29 -12.17 4.14
C LEU A 69 1.75 -13.04 5.28
N LYS A 70 0.92 -14.07 5.00
CA LYS A 70 0.45 -15.02 6.04
C LYS A 70 1.61 -15.79 6.69
N MET A 71 2.62 -16.20 5.92
CA MET A 71 3.76 -16.95 6.46
C MET A 71 4.63 -16.07 7.37
N LEU A 72 4.85 -14.82 6.97
CA LEU A 72 5.56 -13.83 7.77
C LEU A 72 4.77 -13.43 9.03
N GLN A 73 3.44 -13.30 8.93
CA GLN A 73 2.53 -13.02 10.05
C GLN A 73 2.64 -14.10 11.15
N GLN A 74 2.87 -15.37 10.79
CA GLN A 74 3.07 -16.47 11.75
C GLN A 74 4.44 -16.50 12.44
N LYS A 75 5.43 -15.74 11.95
CA LYS A 75 6.85 -15.91 12.34
C LYS A 75 7.56 -14.63 12.75
N LEU A 76 7.05 -13.46 12.39
CA LEU A 76 7.60 -12.15 12.77
C LEU A 76 6.76 -11.54 13.91
N PRO A 77 7.09 -11.78 15.20
CA PRO A 77 6.36 -11.18 16.30
C PRO A 77 6.43 -9.66 16.25
N SER A 78 5.40 -8.99 16.77
CA SER A 78 5.36 -7.53 16.90
C SER A 78 6.53 -6.99 17.75
N LYS A 79 6.84 -5.70 17.57
CA LYS A 79 7.83 -4.97 18.38
C LYS A 79 7.19 -3.71 18.91
N ASP A 80 7.30 -3.49 20.22
CA ASP A 80 6.89 -2.23 20.87
C ASP A 80 5.39 -1.88 20.65
N ASN A 81 4.53 -2.90 20.45
CA ASN A 81 3.08 -2.74 20.30
C ASN A 81 2.31 -4.02 20.72
N ASP A 82 1.84 -4.05 21.97
CA ASP A 82 1.07 -5.17 22.54
C ASP A 82 -0.31 -5.37 21.88
N LYS A 83 -0.79 -4.41 21.07
CA LYS A 83 -2.09 -4.50 20.35
C LYS A 83 -1.99 -5.33 19.06
N ALA A 84 -0.79 -5.69 18.61
CA ALA A 84 -0.55 -6.40 17.36
C ALA A 84 0.09 -7.77 17.62
N THR A 85 -0.37 -8.80 16.89
CA THR A 85 0.14 -10.18 16.98
C THR A 85 1.45 -10.42 16.23
N SER A 86 1.72 -9.62 15.20
CA SER A 86 2.91 -9.74 14.36
C SER A 86 3.35 -8.37 13.81
N ILE A 87 4.58 -8.26 13.29
CA ILE A 87 5.04 -7.10 12.53
C ILE A 87 4.14 -6.84 11.30
N ILE A 88 3.57 -7.89 10.69
CA ILE A 88 2.69 -7.76 9.53
C ILE A 88 1.36 -7.11 9.93
N ASP A 89 0.74 -7.55 11.04
CA ASP A 89 -0.45 -6.90 11.61
C ASP A 89 -0.14 -5.47 12.06
N GLN A 90 1.02 -5.28 12.66
CA GLN A 90 1.46 -4.01 13.21
C GLN A 90 1.62 -2.94 12.12
N TYR A 91 2.33 -3.25 11.03
CA TYR A 91 2.74 -2.28 10.01
C TYR A 91 1.92 -2.31 8.70
N LEU A 92 1.25 -3.44 8.38
CA LEU A 92 0.39 -3.59 7.20
C LEU A 92 -1.09 -3.81 7.55
N GLY A 93 -1.42 -4.12 8.81
CA GLY A 93 -2.78 -4.40 9.26
C GLY A 93 -3.65 -3.15 9.47
N GLY A 94 -4.61 -2.92 8.59
CA GLY A 94 -5.71 -1.99 8.81
C GLY A 94 -6.88 -2.64 9.57
N GLN A 95 -7.78 -1.80 10.08
CA GLN A 95 -9.05 -2.24 10.67
C GLN A 95 -10.23 -1.44 10.13
N PHE A 96 -11.35 -2.12 9.93
CA PHE A 96 -12.67 -1.53 9.74
C PHE A 96 -13.50 -1.66 11.01
N GLU A 97 -14.27 -0.63 11.34
CA GLU A 97 -15.51 -0.75 12.11
C GLU A 97 -16.63 -1.02 11.11
N THR A 98 -17.39 -2.10 11.31
CA THR A 98 -18.46 -2.52 10.41
C THR A 98 -19.82 -2.54 11.11
N GLU A 99 -20.84 -2.09 10.40
CA GLU A 99 -22.19 -1.84 10.91
C GLU A 99 -23.19 -2.45 9.92
N ILE A 100 -23.94 -3.46 10.34
CA ILE A 100 -24.91 -4.20 9.52
C ILE A 100 -26.32 -3.88 10.02
N LYS A 101 -27.18 -3.36 9.14
CA LYS A 101 -28.59 -3.10 9.43
C LYS A 101 -29.51 -3.76 8.40
N CYS A 102 -30.76 -4.01 8.75
CA CYS A 102 -31.79 -4.33 7.76
C CYS A 102 -32.08 -3.10 6.88
N ALA A 103 -32.45 -3.32 5.62
CA ALA A 103 -32.90 -2.27 4.70
C ALA A 103 -34.43 -2.05 4.76
N GLU A 104 -35.16 -3.04 5.26
CA GLU A 104 -36.64 -3.09 5.29
C GLU A 104 -37.22 -2.91 6.71
N ASN A 105 -36.36 -2.89 7.74
CA ASN A 105 -36.74 -2.67 9.14
C ASN A 105 -35.79 -1.64 9.78
N GLU A 106 -36.31 -0.44 10.09
CA GLU A 106 -35.54 0.62 10.74
C GLU A 106 -35.50 0.50 12.28
N GLU A 107 -36.34 -0.34 12.88
CA GLU A 107 -36.33 -0.62 14.32
C GLU A 107 -35.29 -1.68 14.71
N GLU A 108 -34.73 -2.42 13.74
CA GLU A 108 -33.69 -3.42 14.00
C GLU A 108 -32.36 -2.75 14.37
N THR A 109 -31.89 -2.97 15.60
CA THR A 109 -30.65 -2.38 16.09
C THR A 109 -29.44 -2.86 15.26
N PRO A 110 -28.61 -1.96 14.72
CA PRO A 110 -27.54 -2.34 13.81
C PRO A 110 -26.45 -3.16 14.52
N THR A 111 -26.14 -4.33 13.97
CA THR A 111 -25.07 -5.20 14.48
C THR A 111 -23.72 -4.59 14.16
N LYS A 112 -22.87 -4.38 15.18
CA LYS A 112 -21.53 -3.82 15.03
C LYS A 112 -20.45 -4.87 15.25
N SER A 113 -19.42 -4.84 14.41
CA SER A 113 -18.24 -5.70 14.49
C SER A 113 -16.98 -4.95 14.07
N LYS A 114 -15.81 -5.58 14.24
CA LYS A 114 -14.52 -5.09 13.74
C LYS A 114 -13.90 -6.14 12.84
N GLU A 115 -13.29 -5.71 11.75
CA GLU A 115 -12.69 -6.59 10.73
C GLU A 115 -11.28 -6.09 10.38
N THR A 116 -10.29 -6.99 10.40
CA THR A 116 -8.88 -6.71 10.06
C THR A 116 -8.58 -6.96 8.59
N PHE A 117 -7.67 -6.19 7.99
CA PHE A 117 -7.19 -6.43 6.62
C PHE A 117 -5.69 -6.15 6.47
N LEU A 118 -4.97 -6.96 5.68
CA LEU A 118 -3.56 -6.72 5.30
C LEU A 118 -3.42 -6.06 3.90
N GLN A 119 -4.53 -5.98 3.16
CA GLN A 119 -4.60 -5.49 1.80
C GLN A 119 -5.99 -4.89 1.56
N TYR A 120 -6.03 -3.76 0.85
CA TYR A 120 -7.27 -3.08 0.47
C TYR A 120 -7.59 -3.33 -1.01
N SER A 121 -8.76 -3.90 -1.32
CA SER A 121 -9.19 -4.12 -2.71
C SER A 121 -9.85 -2.86 -3.29
N CYS A 122 -9.19 -2.24 -4.25
CA CYS A 122 -9.71 -1.13 -5.04
C CYS A 122 -10.39 -1.66 -6.31
N TYR A 123 -11.72 -1.54 -6.38
CA TYR A 123 -12.53 -1.99 -7.51
C TYR A 123 -12.64 -0.89 -8.58
N ILE A 124 -12.22 -1.19 -9.81
CA ILE A 124 -12.23 -0.23 -10.93
C ILE A 124 -13.55 -0.36 -11.72
N ASP A 125 -14.46 0.60 -11.54
CA ASP A 125 -15.67 0.76 -12.38
C ASP A 125 -15.33 1.53 -13.67
N LYS A 126 -16.13 1.33 -14.73
CA LYS A 126 -15.97 1.95 -16.06
C LYS A 126 -16.08 3.49 -16.04
N GLU A 127 -16.73 4.03 -15.02
CA GLU A 127 -16.85 5.47 -14.75
C GLU A 127 -15.61 6.03 -14.01
N VAL A 128 -14.81 5.19 -13.34
CA VAL A 128 -13.65 5.61 -12.52
C VAL A 128 -12.42 5.79 -13.42
N ARG A 129 -12.39 6.90 -14.16
CA ARG A 129 -11.21 7.39 -14.92
C ARG A 129 -10.07 7.90 -14.03
N PHE A 130 -10.22 7.78 -12.71
CA PHE A 130 -9.46 8.49 -11.69
C PHE A 130 -8.31 7.69 -11.07
N LEU A 131 -7.95 6.51 -11.60
CA LEU A 131 -6.64 5.92 -11.28
C LEU A 131 -5.51 6.91 -11.59
N SER A 132 -5.67 7.68 -12.68
CA SER A 132 -4.74 8.75 -13.02
C SER A 132 -4.75 9.92 -12.03
N SER A 133 -5.81 10.16 -11.25
CA SER A 133 -5.81 11.19 -10.18
C SER A 133 -5.31 10.65 -8.84
N GLY A 134 -5.50 9.36 -8.55
CA GLY A 134 -4.81 8.69 -7.45
C GLY A 134 -3.30 8.66 -7.64
N LEU A 135 -2.84 8.49 -8.89
CA LEU A 135 -1.42 8.54 -9.25
C LEU A 135 -0.87 9.96 -9.39
N LYS A 136 -1.50 10.88 -10.14
CA LYS A 136 -0.97 12.24 -10.42
C LYS A 136 -0.62 13.08 -9.18
N ASN A 137 -1.11 12.71 -8.00
CA ASN A 137 -0.80 13.37 -6.73
C ASN A 137 0.22 12.57 -5.87
N VAL A 138 1.21 11.89 -6.47
CA VAL A 138 2.26 11.10 -5.76
C VAL A 138 2.92 11.86 -4.59
N ASP A 139 3.20 13.15 -4.75
CA ASP A 139 3.88 13.97 -3.72
C ASP A 139 2.99 14.36 -2.54
N SER A 140 1.67 14.22 -2.69
CA SER A 140 0.69 14.50 -1.65
C SER A 140 -0.64 13.84 -2.02
N ILE A 141 -0.84 12.58 -1.62
CA ILE A 141 -2.19 12.03 -1.46
C ILE A 141 -2.63 12.36 -0.03
N PRO A 142 -3.34 13.49 0.21
CA PRO A 142 -4.22 13.49 1.34
C PRO A 142 -5.28 12.42 1.08
N TRP A 143 -5.50 11.52 2.04
CA TRP A 143 -6.71 10.68 2.03
C TRP A 143 -7.93 11.54 2.41
N HIS A 144 -8.22 12.48 1.51
CA HIS A 144 -9.51 13.07 1.18
C HIS A 144 -10.21 12.29 0.08
N HIS A 145 -9.63 11.18 -0.43
CA HIS A 145 -10.37 10.32 -1.34
C HIS A 145 -11.65 9.87 -0.63
N PRO A 146 -12.83 10.23 -1.14
CA PRO A 146 -14.05 9.90 -0.46
C PRO A 146 -14.28 8.40 -0.60
N THR A 147 -14.16 7.71 0.54
CA THR A 147 -15.34 7.14 1.19
C THR A 147 -15.81 5.77 0.57
N ILE A 148 -16.03 4.69 1.36
CA ILE A 148 -16.20 3.26 0.92
C ILE A 148 -17.36 2.49 1.63
N ASN A 149 -18.64 2.76 1.30
CA ASN A 149 -19.81 1.98 1.79
C ASN A 149 -19.92 0.73 0.91
N ILE A 150 -19.42 -0.38 1.41
CA ILE A 150 -19.59 -1.68 0.76
C ILE A 150 -20.97 -2.24 1.11
N PHE A 151 -21.98 -1.75 0.38
CA PHE A 151 -23.36 -2.24 0.40
C PHE A 151 -23.42 -3.70 -0.10
N TYR A 152 -23.08 -4.66 0.75
CA TYR A 152 -23.40 -6.07 0.50
C TYR A 152 -24.87 -6.30 0.89
N THR A 153 -25.74 -6.54 -0.09
CA THR A 153 -27.01 -7.23 0.15
C THR A 153 -26.69 -8.67 0.51
N LEU A 154 -26.60 -8.96 1.81
CA LEU A 154 -26.41 -10.33 2.29
C LEU A 154 -27.58 -11.20 1.84
N SER A 155 -27.30 -12.45 1.49
CA SER A 155 -28.33 -13.42 1.10
C SER A 155 -29.39 -13.54 2.20
N PRO A 156 -30.68 -13.65 1.83
CA PRO A 156 -31.77 -13.57 2.80
C PRO A 156 -31.70 -14.69 3.83
N LYS A 157 -31.74 -14.32 5.11
CA LYS A 157 -32.13 -15.24 6.18
C LYS A 157 -33.65 -15.38 6.16
N GLU A 158 -34.16 -16.60 6.31
CA GLU A 158 -35.60 -16.85 6.45
C GLU A 158 -36.11 -16.44 7.84
N ALA A 159 -36.30 -15.13 8.03
CA ALA A 159 -37.13 -14.62 9.10
C ALA A 159 -38.59 -14.64 8.63
N HIS A 160 -39.43 -15.48 9.25
CA HIS A 160 -40.87 -15.56 8.98
C HIS A 160 -41.24 -15.76 7.49
N GLY A 161 -40.42 -16.49 6.73
CA GLY A 161 -40.69 -16.81 5.32
C GLY A 161 -40.56 -15.62 4.34
N LYS A 162 -39.89 -14.53 4.73
CA LYS A 162 -39.57 -13.40 3.84
C LYS A 162 -38.06 -13.30 3.57
N HIS A 163 -37.72 -12.88 2.36
CA HIS A 163 -36.35 -12.57 1.97
C HIS A 163 -35.99 -11.12 2.32
N LEU A 164 -35.37 -10.90 3.47
CA LEU A 164 -34.96 -9.57 3.93
C LEU A 164 -33.60 -9.15 3.35
N GLN A 165 -33.50 -7.92 2.86
CA GLN A 165 -32.25 -7.29 2.45
C GLN A 165 -31.54 -6.62 3.62
N TYR A 166 -30.22 -6.84 3.72
CA TYR A 166 -29.35 -6.18 4.69
C TYR A 166 -28.38 -5.22 4.00
N VAL A 167 -27.94 -4.20 4.73
CA VAL A 167 -26.91 -3.25 4.35
C VAL A 167 -25.79 -3.30 5.37
N LYS A 168 -24.62 -3.79 4.94
CA LYS A 168 -23.35 -3.58 5.64
C LYS A 168 -22.76 -2.22 5.26
N THR A 169 -22.17 -1.56 6.24
CA THR A 169 -21.42 -0.30 6.16
C THR A 169 -20.05 -0.55 6.79
N ALA A 170 -18.97 -0.14 6.14
CA ALA A 170 -17.60 -0.32 6.64
C ALA A 170 -16.90 1.05 6.72
N ARG A 171 -16.24 1.35 7.83
CA ARG A 171 -15.50 2.60 8.04
C ARG A 171 -14.10 2.27 8.55
N ILE A 172 -13.06 2.84 7.96
CA ILE A 172 -11.68 2.61 8.45
C ILE A 172 -11.55 3.18 9.86
N SER A 173 -11.07 2.33 10.78
CA SER A 173 -10.86 2.63 12.21
C SER A 173 -9.39 2.57 12.62
N ARG A 174 -8.56 1.75 11.95
CA ARG A 174 -7.08 1.79 12.01
C ARG A 174 -6.49 1.86 10.60
N LEU A 175 -5.54 2.76 10.39
CA LEU A 175 -4.72 2.87 9.19
C LEU A 175 -3.31 2.30 9.44
N PRO A 176 -2.79 1.37 8.62
CA PRO A 176 -1.43 0.85 8.74
C PRO A 176 -0.40 1.85 8.21
N ALA A 177 0.85 1.78 8.68
CA ALA A 177 1.94 2.59 8.14
C ALA A 177 2.20 2.29 6.66
N TYR A 178 2.17 1.02 6.27
CA TYR A 178 2.32 0.58 4.87
C TYR A 178 0.99 0.00 4.37
N LEU A 179 0.42 0.60 3.33
CA LEU A 179 -0.89 0.21 2.80
C LEU A 179 -0.75 -0.48 1.44
N THR A 180 -1.01 -1.79 1.41
CA THR A 180 -1.13 -2.55 0.15
C THR A 180 -2.51 -2.32 -0.45
N VAL A 181 -2.57 -1.93 -1.73
CA VAL A 181 -3.81 -1.79 -2.51
C VAL A 181 -3.79 -2.74 -3.70
N GLN A 182 -4.78 -3.64 -3.80
CA GLN A 182 -4.99 -4.51 -4.96
C GLN A 182 -5.94 -3.83 -5.95
N MET A 183 -5.58 -3.78 -7.24
CA MET A 183 -6.42 -3.25 -8.31
C MET A 183 -7.29 -4.34 -8.92
N VAL A 184 -8.50 -4.50 -8.38
CA VAL A 184 -9.48 -5.48 -8.84
C VAL A 184 -10.22 -4.94 -10.05
N ARG A 185 -10.03 -5.60 -11.19
CA ARG A 185 -10.72 -5.31 -12.45
C ARG A 185 -11.98 -6.18 -12.55
N PHE A 186 -13.00 -5.71 -13.26
CA PHE A 186 -14.27 -6.42 -13.51
C PHE A 186 -15.07 -6.79 -12.24
N HIS A 187 -15.63 -5.81 -11.54
CA HIS A 187 -16.63 -6.06 -10.48
C HIS A 187 -17.75 -5.01 -10.43
N PHE A 188 -18.82 -5.35 -9.71
CA PHE A 188 -20.08 -4.58 -9.67
C PHE A 188 -19.99 -3.32 -8.79
N LYS A 189 -20.88 -2.34 -9.03
CA LYS A 189 -20.80 -0.99 -8.44
C LYS A 189 -20.78 -0.97 -6.90
N GLN A 190 -19.77 -0.32 -6.32
CA GLN A 190 -19.68 -0.02 -4.88
C GLN A 190 -19.77 1.50 -4.62
N LYS A 191 -20.15 1.91 -3.40
CA LYS A 191 -20.36 3.33 -2.99
C LYS A 191 -19.55 3.66 -1.71
N GLN A 192 -19.97 4.65 -0.91
CA GLN A 192 -19.17 5.47 0.03
C GLN A 192 -19.98 5.81 1.35
N ALA A 193 -19.70 5.76 2.69
CA ALA A 193 -18.70 5.53 3.82
C ALA A 193 -17.42 6.34 4.15
N VAL A 194 -17.47 7.33 5.04
CA VAL A 194 -16.28 8.07 5.54
C VAL A 194 -15.45 7.29 6.57
N ASN A 195 -14.21 7.70 6.85
CA ASN A 195 -13.41 7.21 7.99
C ASN A 195 -14.19 7.32 9.32
N ALA A 196 -13.92 6.45 10.30
CA ALA A 196 -14.56 6.52 11.62
C ALA A 196 -14.28 7.88 12.32
N LYS A 197 -15.27 8.43 13.04
CA LYS A 197 -15.18 9.79 13.64
C LYS A 197 -13.99 9.94 14.58
N GLU A 198 -13.72 8.93 15.40
CA GLU A 198 -12.59 8.92 16.35
C GLU A 198 -11.24 8.96 15.61
N LEU A 199 -11.08 8.15 14.56
CA LEU A 199 -9.88 8.18 13.72
C LEU A 199 -9.72 9.55 13.06
N GLN A 200 -10.80 10.13 12.50
CA GLN A 200 -10.73 11.46 11.90
C GLN A 200 -10.18 12.51 12.87
N GLN A 201 -10.63 12.50 14.14
CA GLN A 201 -10.13 13.40 15.19
C GLN A 201 -8.65 13.16 15.50
N LYS A 202 -8.23 11.90 15.65
CA LYS A 202 -6.83 11.54 15.92
C LYS A 202 -5.86 11.99 14.81
N LEU A 203 -6.32 12.04 13.55
CA LEU A 203 -5.50 12.50 12.42
C LEU A 203 -5.34 14.03 12.34
N VAL A 204 -6.16 14.83 13.05
CA VAL A 204 -6.16 16.31 12.91
C VAL A 204 -4.81 16.97 13.22
N PRO A 205 -4.09 16.65 14.33
CA PRO A 205 -2.87 17.37 14.69
C PRO A 205 -1.78 17.26 13.62
N MET A 206 -1.49 16.04 13.13
CA MET A 206 -0.49 15.84 12.07
C MET A 206 -0.93 16.46 10.75
N ARG A 207 -2.23 16.46 10.43
CA ARG A 207 -2.76 17.14 9.24
C ARG A 207 -2.61 18.66 9.32
N HIS A 208 -2.69 19.25 10.53
CA HIS A 208 -2.38 20.67 10.73
C HIS A 208 -0.90 20.97 10.49
N MET A 209 -0.01 20.17 11.07
CA MET A 209 1.45 20.30 10.88
C MET A 209 1.85 20.19 9.40
N PHE A 210 1.29 19.21 8.67
CA PHE A 210 1.48 19.09 7.22
C PHE A 210 0.96 20.31 6.46
N LYS A 211 -0.24 20.82 6.81
CA LYS A 211 -0.80 22.01 6.16
C LYS A 211 0.07 23.25 6.40
N GLU A 212 0.55 23.48 7.62
CA GLU A 212 1.46 24.58 7.91
C GLU A 212 2.76 24.49 7.09
N TYR A 213 3.32 23.30 6.94
CA TYR A 213 4.51 23.07 6.12
C TYR A 213 4.23 23.34 4.62
N GLU A 214 3.08 22.90 4.11
CA GLU A 214 2.68 23.18 2.72
C GLU A 214 2.35 24.67 2.49
N ASP A 215 1.69 25.35 3.42
CA ASP A 215 1.45 26.81 3.38
C ASP A 215 2.78 27.60 3.43
N LYS A 216 3.78 27.13 4.19
CA LYS A 216 5.15 27.69 4.21
C LYS A 216 5.83 27.51 2.86
N LEU A 217 5.90 26.30 2.31
CA LEU A 217 6.47 26.04 0.97
C LEU A 217 5.75 26.85 -0.13
N VAL A 218 4.43 26.97 -0.06
CA VAL A 218 3.64 27.76 -1.01
C VAL A 218 3.96 29.26 -0.89
N SER A 219 4.15 29.80 0.32
CA SER A 219 4.52 31.21 0.48
C SER A 219 5.95 31.50 0.00
N LEU A 220 6.92 30.60 0.21
CA LEU A 220 8.26 30.68 -0.41
C LEU A 220 8.18 30.65 -1.95
N SER A 221 7.29 29.81 -2.52
CA SER A 221 7.06 29.71 -3.98
C SER A 221 6.31 30.89 -4.62
N LYS A 222 6.06 31.98 -3.86
CA LYS A 222 5.62 33.28 -4.39
C LYS A 222 6.80 34.24 -4.61
N THR A 223 7.95 33.98 -3.97
CA THR A 223 9.16 34.80 -4.07
C THR A 223 10.12 34.25 -5.13
N GLU A 224 10.12 32.93 -5.33
CA GLU A 224 10.84 32.23 -6.40
C GLU A 224 9.90 31.24 -7.11
N SER A 225 10.24 30.79 -8.32
CA SER A 225 9.39 29.84 -9.04
C SER A 225 9.26 28.51 -8.27
N ARG A 226 8.06 27.92 -8.27
CA ARG A 226 7.76 26.66 -7.55
C ARG A 226 8.74 25.54 -7.88
N GLU A 227 9.18 25.44 -9.13
CA GLU A 227 10.19 24.47 -9.56
C GLU A 227 11.57 24.75 -8.95
N ALA A 228 11.99 26.02 -8.85
CA ALA A 228 13.24 26.40 -8.19
C ALA A 228 13.21 26.12 -6.69
N VAL A 229 12.08 26.38 -6.01
CA VAL A 229 11.92 26.07 -4.57
C VAL A 229 11.96 24.55 -4.34
N LEU A 230 11.22 23.76 -5.12
CA LEU A 230 11.26 22.29 -5.05
C LEU A 230 12.64 21.73 -5.39
N LYS A 231 13.37 22.33 -6.33
CA LYS A 231 14.74 21.95 -6.66
C LYS A 231 15.70 22.28 -5.51
N LYS A 232 15.62 23.47 -4.92
CA LYS A 232 16.43 23.86 -3.75
C LYS A 232 16.18 22.99 -2.52
N ASP A 233 14.94 22.58 -2.29
CA ASP A 233 14.56 21.63 -1.22
C ASP A 233 15.17 20.25 -1.47
N ARG A 234 15.06 19.73 -2.70
CA ARG A 234 15.70 18.46 -3.10
C ARG A 234 17.22 18.51 -2.99
N GLU A 235 17.86 19.58 -3.44
CA GLU A 235 19.31 19.81 -3.31
C GLU A 235 19.74 19.94 -1.84
N ALA A 236 18.95 20.61 -0.98
CA ALA A 236 19.24 20.73 0.45
C ALA A 236 19.04 19.42 1.24
N LYS A 237 18.29 18.47 0.67
CA LYS A 237 18.12 17.09 1.16
C LYS A 237 19.24 16.15 0.70
N GLU A 238 20.13 16.56 -0.21
CA GLU A 238 21.30 15.76 -0.57
C GLU A 238 22.48 15.99 0.39
N GLY A 239 22.75 14.99 1.23
CA GLY A 239 23.95 14.94 2.10
C GLY A 239 23.74 15.31 3.57
N LYS A 240 22.54 15.74 3.97
CA LYS A 240 22.17 15.90 5.39
C LYS A 240 21.32 14.74 5.88
N VAL A 241 21.53 14.31 7.12
CA VAL A 241 20.61 13.42 7.84
C VAL A 241 19.41 14.26 8.28
N GLN A 242 18.35 14.30 7.47
CA GLN A 242 17.14 15.02 7.83
C GLN A 242 16.34 14.23 8.87
N GLU A 243 16.08 14.85 10.03
CA GLU A 243 15.13 14.29 10.98
C GLU A 243 13.68 14.48 10.52
N TYR A 244 12.87 13.47 10.79
CA TYR A 244 11.43 13.45 10.49
C TYR A 244 10.62 13.26 11.77
N GLU A 245 9.42 13.80 11.78
CA GLU A 245 8.42 13.51 12.82
C GLU A 245 7.98 12.03 12.74
N PRO A 246 7.58 11.41 13.87
CA PRO A 246 7.08 10.05 13.87
C PRO A 246 5.79 9.96 13.04
N PHE A 247 5.66 8.91 12.23
CA PHE A 247 4.50 8.68 11.36
C PHE A 247 3.40 7.80 11.97
N SER A 248 3.64 7.23 13.16
CA SER A 248 2.67 6.43 13.91
C SER A 248 2.15 7.16 15.15
N PHE A 249 1.01 6.71 15.68
CA PHE A 249 0.56 7.16 16.99
C PHE A 249 1.46 6.61 18.11
N PRO A 250 1.75 7.39 19.18
CA PRO A 250 2.56 6.92 20.30
C PRO A 250 2.00 5.68 21.01
N ASP A 251 0.68 5.48 20.99
CA ASP A 251 0.02 4.30 21.58
C ASP A 251 -0.18 3.15 20.58
N ASP A 252 0.21 3.29 19.30
CA ASP A 252 -0.02 2.30 18.26
C ASP A 252 1.11 2.34 17.19
N VAL A 253 2.32 1.94 17.59
CA VAL A 253 3.50 1.90 16.72
C VAL A 253 3.22 1.02 15.49
N GLY A 254 3.46 1.54 14.28
CA GLY A 254 3.14 0.89 13.00
C GLY A 254 1.81 1.33 12.37
N SER A 255 1.04 2.20 13.03
CA SER A 255 -0.09 2.93 12.43
C SER A 255 0.37 4.10 11.53
N SER A 256 -0.58 4.72 10.81
CA SER A 256 -0.41 6.03 10.17
C SER A 256 -1.18 7.12 10.94
N ASN A 257 -0.47 8.15 11.43
CA ASN A 257 -1.02 9.23 12.26
C ASN A 257 -1.47 10.48 11.47
N SER A 258 -1.14 10.56 10.17
CA SER A 258 -1.62 11.59 9.24
C SER A 258 -2.68 11.06 8.27
N GLY A 259 -2.64 9.76 7.97
CA GLY A 259 -3.37 9.18 6.85
C GLY A 259 -2.92 9.75 5.51
N TYR A 260 -1.70 10.30 5.44
CA TYR A 260 -1.06 10.76 4.23
C TYR A 260 0.00 9.75 3.82
N TYR A 261 0.02 9.40 2.54
CA TYR A 261 0.85 8.34 2.00
C TYR A 261 1.50 8.80 0.69
N GLU A 262 2.66 8.22 0.42
CA GLU A 262 3.36 8.35 -0.86
C GLU A 262 3.51 6.96 -1.49
N LEU A 263 3.48 6.89 -2.82
CA LEU A 263 3.65 5.63 -3.53
C LEU A 263 5.10 5.15 -3.38
N SER A 264 5.29 3.90 -2.97
CA SER A 264 6.62 3.32 -2.68
C SER A 264 6.97 2.18 -3.64
N ALA A 265 6.00 1.37 -4.05
CA ALA A 265 6.17 0.39 -5.10
C ALA A 265 4.88 0.16 -5.91
N VAL A 266 5.03 -0.30 -7.15
CA VAL A 266 3.96 -0.72 -8.06
C VAL A 266 4.32 -2.10 -8.59
N LEU A 267 3.43 -3.08 -8.47
CA LEU A 267 3.49 -4.29 -9.28
C LEU A 267 2.57 -4.13 -10.48
N THR A 268 3.11 -4.30 -11.68
CA THR A 268 2.37 -4.24 -12.94
C THR A 268 2.19 -5.62 -13.55
N HIS A 269 1.08 -5.81 -14.27
CA HIS A 269 0.93 -6.92 -15.21
C HIS A 269 0.89 -6.37 -16.64
N LYS A 270 1.60 -7.04 -17.54
CA LYS A 270 1.66 -6.78 -18.99
C LYS A 270 1.11 -7.98 -19.74
N GLY A 271 -0.16 -7.91 -20.13
CA GLY A 271 -0.83 -9.00 -20.86
C GLY A 271 -2.34 -8.80 -20.92
N ARG A 272 -2.97 -9.37 -21.96
CA ARG A 272 -4.44 -9.39 -22.12
C ARG A 272 -5.11 -10.61 -21.45
N SER A 273 -4.32 -11.61 -21.04
CA SER A 273 -4.77 -12.87 -20.45
C SER A 273 -4.56 -12.86 -18.94
N SER A 274 -5.32 -13.68 -18.21
CA SER A 274 -5.04 -14.06 -16.81
C SER A 274 -3.97 -15.16 -16.72
N ASN A 275 -3.87 -16.00 -17.75
CA ASN A 275 -3.03 -17.21 -17.75
C ASN A 275 -1.71 -17.01 -18.53
N SER A 276 -1.42 -15.77 -18.94
CA SER A 276 -0.16 -15.39 -19.57
C SER A 276 0.05 -13.88 -19.58
N GLY A 277 1.30 -13.46 -19.41
CA GLY A 277 1.74 -12.08 -19.53
C GLY A 277 3.16 -11.93 -18.98
N HIS A 278 3.43 -10.79 -18.38
CA HIS A 278 4.67 -10.56 -17.63
C HIS A 278 4.39 -9.69 -16.41
N TYR A 279 5.06 -9.97 -15.28
CA TYR A 279 5.00 -9.13 -14.09
C TYR A 279 6.29 -8.31 -13.98
N VAL A 280 6.15 -7.00 -13.79
CA VAL A 280 7.29 -6.10 -13.56
C VAL A 280 7.00 -5.25 -12.33
N ALA A 281 7.98 -5.22 -11.41
CA ALA A 281 7.93 -4.41 -10.20
C ALA A 281 8.61 -3.06 -10.46
N TRP A 282 8.08 -2.01 -9.86
CA TRP A 282 8.61 -0.65 -9.95
C TRP A 282 8.76 -0.12 -8.53
N THR A 283 9.94 0.33 -8.13
CA THR A 283 10.21 0.78 -6.74
C THR A 283 10.74 2.21 -6.73
N ARG A 284 10.32 3.02 -5.75
CA ARG A 284 10.83 4.38 -5.59
C ARG A 284 12.24 4.34 -4.99
N TYR A 285 13.20 5.00 -5.62
CA TYR A 285 14.58 5.04 -5.14
C TYR A 285 14.90 6.35 -4.44
N LYS A 286 14.83 7.49 -5.15
CA LYS A 286 15.17 8.81 -4.59
C LYS A 286 14.46 9.92 -5.36
N GLY A 287 13.69 10.74 -4.66
CA GLY A 287 12.92 11.83 -5.27
C GLY A 287 11.95 11.30 -6.35
N ASP A 288 12.22 11.70 -7.60
CA ASP A 288 11.46 11.29 -8.79
C ASP A 288 12.10 10.11 -9.55
N THR A 289 13.27 9.63 -9.11
CA THR A 289 13.90 8.43 -9.67
C THR A 289 13.28 7.18 -9.07
N TRP A 290 12.76 6.33 -9.95
CA TRP A 290 12.25 5.00 -9.67
C TRP A 290 13.14 3.96 -10.36
N MET A 291 13.05 2.70 -9.94
CA MET A 291 13.66 1.56 -10.63
C MET A 291 12.57 0.69 -11.23
N GLU A 292 12.64 0.45 -12.54
CA GLU A 292 11.95 -0.67 -13.21
C GLU A 292 12.76 -1.94 -12.95
N CYS A 293 12.21 -2.90 -12.23
CA CYS A 293 12.81 -4.19 -11.92
C CYS A 293 12.18 -5.27 -12.80
N ASN A 294 12.76 -5.47 -13.99
CA ASN A 294 12.29 -6.41 -15.00
C ASN A 294 13.15 -7.69 -14.98
N ASP A 295 12.83 -8.59 -14.05
CA ASP A 295 13.62 -9.78 -13.69
C ASP A 295 15.08 -9.48 -13.32
N HIS A 296 15.99 -9.56 -14.30
CA HIS A 296 17.43 -9.34 -14.16
C HIS A 296 17.89 -8.01 -14.79
N ASP A 297 16.98 -7.29 -15.44
CA ASP A 297 17.20 -6.03 -16.13
C ASP A 297 16.59 -4.90 -15.27
N VAL A 298 17.42 -4.27 -14.45
CA VAL A 298 17.01 -3.21 -13.51
C VAL A 298 17.43 -1.86 -14.05
N ARG A 299 16.47 -0.94 -14.24
CA ARG A 299 16.68 0.34 -14.94
C ARG A 299 16.12 1.53 -14.17
N PRO A 300 16.84 2.66 -14.10
CA PRO A 300 16.28 3.90 -13.57
C PRO A 300 15.27 4.50 -14.56
N VAL A 301 14.12 4.93 -14.04
CA VAL A 301 13.01 5.56 -14.80
C VAL A 301 12.48 6.79 -14.05
N HIS A 302 11.76 7.68 -14.74
CA HIS A 302 11.18 8.87 -14.12
C HIS A 302 9.82 8.56 -13.49
N VAL A 303 9.41 9.34 -12.48
CA VAL A 303 8.07 9.24 -11.87
C VAL A 303 6.95 9.36 -12.92
N ASP A 304 7.13 10.14 -13.98
CA ASP A 304 6.17 10.25 -15.09
C ASP A 304 5.91 8.91 -15.81
N ASP A 305 6.91 8.02 -15.88
CA ASP A 305 6.72 6.69 -16.45
C ASP A 305 5.89 5.79 -15.53
N VAL A 306 6.07 5.95 -14.22
CA VAL A 306 5.25 5.29 -13.18
C VAL A 306 3.81 5.82 -13.20
N MET A 307 3.59 7.11 -13.51
CA MET A 307 2.25 7.67 -13.73
C MET A 307 1.51 7.02 -14.92
N LYS A 308 2.24 6.61 -15.98
CA LYS A 308 1.68 5.97 -17.18
C LYS A 308 1.22 4.53 -16.93
N LEU A 309 1.57 3.94 -15.80
CA LEU A 309 1.14 2.59 -15.38
C LEU A 309 -0.34 2.53 -14.97
N SER A 310 -1.09 3.63 -15.09
CA SER A 310 -2.54 3.70 -14.83
C SER A 310 -3.39 2.83 -15.76
N GLY A 311 -2.80 2.25 -16.80
CA GLY A 311 -3.48 1.43 -17.80
C GLY A 311 -4.20 2.24 -18.89
N GLY A 312 -4.84 1.51 -19.81
CA GLY A 312 -5.57 2.09 -20.96
C GLY A 312 -5.31 1.42 -22.30
N GLY A 313 -4.44 0.40 -22.37
CA GLY A 313 -4.11 -0.34 -23.58
C GLY A 313 -3.22 -1.55 -23.27
N ASP A 314 -2.43 -2.01 -24.26
CA ASP A 314 -1.52 -3.17 -24.13
C ASP A 314 -0.25 -2.91 -23.31
N TRP A 315 -0.16 -1.75 -22.65
CA TRP A 315 0.96 -1.37 -21.81
C TRP A 315 0.88 -1.98 -20.40
N HIS A 316 1.96 -1.86 -19.65
CA HIS A 316 2.01 -2.19 -18.24
C HIS A 316 0.86 -1.50 -17.51
N THR A 317 0.02 -2.28 -16.83
CA THR A 317 -1.07 -1.76 -16.02
C THR A 317 -0.90 -2.21 -14.58
N ALA A 318 -1.01 -1.27 -13.64
CA ALA A 318 -0.95 -1.53 -12.21
C ALA A 318 -1.87 -2.69 -11.79
N TYR A 319 -1.35 -3.52 -10.88
CA TYR A 319 -2.06 -4.64 -10.28
C TYR A 319 -2.01 -4.56 -8.76
N LEU A 320 -0.83 -4.36 -8.16
CA LEU A 320 -0.69 -4.00 -6.74
C LEU A 320 0.01 -2.65 -6.61
N LEU A 321 -0.43 -1.83 -5.67
CA LEU A 321 0.29 -0.64 -5.20
C LEU A 321 0.71 -0.84 -3.74
N LEU A 322 1.93 -0.47 -3.40
CA LEU A 322 2.39 -0.37 -2.02
C LEU A 322 2.64 1.11 -1.68
N TYR A 323 1.87 1.61 -0.72
CA TYR A 323 1.98 2.96 -0.19
C TYR A 323 2.78 2.95 1.12
N ALA A 324 3.70 3.89 1.27
CA ALA A 324 4.48 4.14 2.47
C ALA A 324 3.98 5.42 3.18
N PRO A 325 4.24 5.61 4.49
CA PRO A 325 3.70 6.76 5.21
C PRO A 325 4.47 8.03 4.80
N ARG A 326 3.74 9.10 4.49
CA ARG A 326 4.34 10.40 4.16
C ARG A 326 5.02 10.96 5.42
N LYS A 327 6.31 11.29 5.32
CA LYS A 327 7.12 11.79 6.43
C LYS A 327 7.18 13.32 6.41
N LEU A 328 6.93 13.95 7.56
CA LEU A 328 7.11 15.39 7.74
C LEU A 328 8.51 15.67 8.28
N PRO A 329 9.34 16.52 7.64
CA PRO A 329 10.60 16.96 8.23
C PRO A 329 10.38 17.74 9.54
N LYS A 330 11.24 17.56 10.54
CA LYS A 330 11.22 18.39 11.76
C LYS A 330 11.71 19.81 11.48
N GLU A 331 12.77 19.92 10.69
CA GLU A 331 13.42 21.17 10.30
C GLU A 331 13.19 21.43 8.81
N ASP A 332 12.83 22.68 8.49
CA ASP A 332 12.74 23.15 7.12
C ASP A 332 14.15 23.40 6.56
N PRO A 333 14.60 22.64 5.54
CA PRO A 333 15.96 22.75 5.03
C PRO A 333 16.21 24.05 4.25
N LEU A 334 15.18 24.85 3.97
CA LEU A 334 15.27 26.14 3.29
C LEU A 334 15.58 27.29 4.26
N VAL A 335 15.15 27.20 5.53
CA VAL A 335 15.36 28.26 6.54
C VAL A 335 16.85 28.49 6.82
N HIS A 336 17.65 27.44 6.89
CA HIS A 336 19.09 27.54 7.14
C HIS A 336 19.94 28.20 6.02
N LYS A 337 19.33 28.72 4.95
CA LYS A 337 20.04 29.48 3.89
C LYS A 337 19.97 31.00 4.03
N THR A 338 19.11 31.57 4.89
CA THR A 338 19.04 33.03 5.09
C THR A 338 20.15 33.54 6.02
N ASP A 339 20.41 32.83 7.11
CA ASP A 339 21.21 33.31 8.23
C ASP A 339 22.74 33.26 7.99
N SER A 340 23.16 32.96 6.76
CA SER A 340 24.58 32.77 6.40
C SER A 340 25.09 33.75 5.32
N MET A 341 24.40 34.86 5.07
CA MET A 341 24.86 35.91 4.13
C MET A 341 25.15 37.26 4.78
N ASP A 342 24.52 37.62 5.90
CA ASP A 342 24.77 38.89 6.61
C ASP A 342 25.88 38.78 7.66
N THR A 343 27.13 38.58 7.21
CA THR A 343 28.33 38.87 8.03
C THR A 343 29.61 38.99 7.19
N LYS A 344 29.81 40.14 6.53
CA LYS A 344 31.14 40.59 6.05
C LYS A 344 31.19 42.09 5.76
#